data_AF-A0A930XVP4-F1
#
_entry.id   AF-A0A930XVP4-F1
#
_cell.length_a   1.000
_cell.length_b   1.000
_cell.length_c   1.000
_cell.angle_alpha   90.00
_cell.angle_beta   90.00
_cell.angle_gamma   90.00
#
_symmetry.space_group_name_H-M   'P 1'
#
loop_
_entity.id
_entity.type
_entity.pdbx_description
1 polymer ?
#
loop_
_entity_poly.entity_id
_entity_poly.type
_entity_poly.pdbx_seq_one_letter_code
_entity_poly.pdbx_strand_id
1 'polypeptide(L)'
;MKNLFLIIGVILILLNTLTGILISTYHPFNYLMVDFSILFSTFLIYLFSNSNISTGYKIGLTAIFILTGLIKIVFCLVSSPQLQDNFLMISVLGILAFEITCIISAFTMRKFS
;
A
#
# COMPACT_ATOMS: atom_id res chain seq x y z
N MET A 1 -13.56 -6.30 12.24
CA MET A 1 -12.61 -6.32 11.09
C MET A 1 -11.95 -4.97 10.82
N LYS A 2 -12.61 -3.82 11.03
CA LYS A 2 -12.08 -2.49 10.65
C LYS A 2 -10.70 -2.16 11.23
N ASN A 3 -10.48 -2.46 12.52
CA ASN A 3 -9.20 -2.19 13.17
C ASN A 3 -8.16 -3.29 12.93
N LEU A 4 -8.58 -4.46 12.45
CA LEU A 4 -7.69 -5.60 12.23
C LEU A 4 -6.68 -5.31 11.13
N PHE A 5 -7.11 -4.65 10.03
CA PHE A 5 -6.19 -4.21 8.98
C PHE A 5 -5.16 -3.21 9.49
N LEU A 6 -5.57 -2.23 10.31
CA LEU A 6 -4.64 -1.27 10.91
C LEU A 6 -3.62 -1.98 11.82
N ILE A 7 -4.07 -2.92 12.66
CA ILE A 7 -3.19 -3.70 13.53
C ILE A 7 -2.19 -4.51 12.71
N ILE A 8 -2.64 -5.19 11.65
CA ILE A 8 -1.75 -5.94 10.74
C ILE A 8 -0.74 -5.00 10.08
N GLY A 9 -1.17 -3.85 9.57
CA GLY A 9 -0.26 -2.89 8.94
C GLY A 9 0.80 -2.37 9.91
N VAL A 10 0.43 -2.06 11.15
CA VAL A 10 1.39 -1.66 12.20
C VAL A 10 2.37 -2.79 12.50
N ILE A 11 1.91 -4.03 12.64
CA ILE A 11 2.79 -5.19 12.86
C ILE A 11 3.77 -5.36 11.70
N LEU A 12 3.30 -5.25 10.46
CA LEU A 12 4.14 -5.38 9.26
C LEU A 12 5.19 -4.27 9.17
N ILE A 13 4.84 -3.02 9.49
CA ILE A 13 5.79 -1.91 9.56
C ILE A 13 6.86 -2.21 10.62
N LEU A 14 6.46 -2.57 11.84
CA LEU A 14 7.42 -2.89 12.90
C LEU A 14 8.37 -4.02 12.50
N LEU A 15 7.85 -5.09 11.89
CA LEU A 15 8.69 -6.19 11.39
C LEU A 15 9.63 -5.73 10.26
N ASN A 16 9.15 -4.92 9.32
CA ASN A 16 9.97 -4.42 8.22
C ASN A 16 11.07 -3.46 8.71
N THR A 17 10.75 -2.54 9.62
CA THR A 17 11.75 -1.64 10.21
C THR A 17 12.77 -2.42 11.04
N LEU A 18 12.35 -3.40 11.85
CA LEU A 18 13.27 -4.25 12.62
C LEU A 18 14.21 -5.05 11.69
N THR A 19 13.68 -5.63 10.63
CA THR A 19 14.50 -6.35 9.63
C THR A 19 15.46 -5.40 8.90
N GLY A 20 15.03 -4.17 8.57
CA GLY A 20 15.88 -3.13 8.00
C GLY A 20 17.04 -2.71 8.89
N ILE A 21 16.83 -2.65 10.22
CA ILE A 21 17.89 -2.33 11.19
C ILE A 21 18.86 -3.50 11.37
N LEU A 22 18.37 -4.75 11.31
CA LEU A 22 19.18 -5.95 11.55
C LEU A 22 19.98 -6.42 10.33
N ILE A 23 19.51 -6.15 9.10
CA ILE A 23 20.12 -6.62 7.86
C ILE A 23 20.89 -5.48 7.19
N SER A 24 22.23 -5.55 7.20
CA SER A 24 23.11 -4.51 6.67
C SER A 24 22.96 -4.25 5.16
N THR A 25 22.50 -5.24 4.39
CA THR A 25 22.24 -5.12 2.96
C THR A 25 20.87 -4.48 2.66
N TYR A 26 19.99 -4.38 3.67
CA TYR A 26 18.69 -3.77 3.50
C TYR A 26 18.81 -2.25 3.70
N HIS A 27 19.05 -1.54 2.60
CA HIS A 27 19.31 -0.11 2.64
C HIS A 27 18.18 0.69 3.30
N PRO A 28 18.52 1.78 4.04
CA PRO A 28 17.55 2.67 4.68
C PRO A 28 16.45 3.19 3.78
N PHE A 29 16.82 3.56 2.55
CA PHE A 29 15.87 4.01 1.57
C PHE A 29 14.81 2.95 1.25
N ASN A 30 15.23 1.70 1.02
CA ASN A 30 14.33 0.62 0.62
C ASN A 30 13.36 0.27 1.74
N TYR A 31 13.83 0.10 2.99
CA TYR A 31 12.93 -0.28 4.08
C TYR A 31 11.95 0.83 4.43
N LEU A 32 12.36 2.10 4.36
CA LEU A 32 11.45 3.24 4.54
C LEU A 32 10.39 3.30 3.44
N MET A 33 10.74 2.98 2.18
CA MET A 33 9.79 2.93 1.08
C MET A 33 8.81 1.76 1.19
N VAL A 34 9.25 0.62 1.73
CA VAL A 34 8.37 -0.50 2.08
C VAL A 34 7.41 -0.08 3.20
N ASP A 35 7.90 0.56 4.26
CA ASP A 35 7.06 1.06 5.36
C ASP A 35 6.01 2.05 4.87
N PHE A 36 6.39 2.99 4.00
CA PHE A 36 5.47 3.91 3.35
C PHE A 36 4.42 3.18 2.51
N SER A 37 4.84 2.17 1.73
CA SER A 37 3.94 1.38 0.89
C SER A 37 2.92 0.59 1.71
N ILE A 38 3.35 -0.01 2.84
CA ILE A 38 2.48 -0.73 3.78
C ILE A 38 1.51 0.25 4.42
N LEU A 39 1.99 1.39 4.93
CA LEU A 39 1.18 2.40 5.58
C LEU A 39 0.09 2.92 4.63
N PHE A 40 0.48 3.29 3.41
CA PHE A 40 -0.44 3.81 2.41
C PHE A 40 -1.52 2.78 2.07
N SER A 41 -1.13 1.55 1.73
CA SER A 41 -2.07 0.49 1.35
C SER A 41 -3.02 0.13 2.49
N THR A 42 -2.50 0.05 3.71
CA THR A 42 -3.31 -0.23 4.91
C THR A 42 -4.31 0.88 5.18
N PHE A 43 -3.88 2.14 5.04
CA PHE A 43 -4.75 3.30 5.21
C PHE A 43 -5.87 3.33 4.17
N LEU A 44 -5.56 3.03 2.90
CA LEU A 44 -6.56 2.94 1.84
C LEU A 44 -7.60 1.84 2.11
N ILE A 45 -7.14 0.64 2.48
CA ILE A 45 -8.02 -0.48 2.84
C ILE A 45 -8.90 -0.11 4.04
N TYR A 46 -8.35 0.57 5.05
CA TYR A 46 -9.09 1.03 6.22
C TYR A 46 -10.19 2.04 5.85
N LEU A 47 -9.85 3.09 5.11
CA LEU A 47 -10.80 4.11 4.65
C LEU A 47 -11.97 3.46 3.90
N PHE A 48 -11.63 2.53 3.00
CA PHE A 48 -12.60 1.89 2.16
C PHE A 48 -13.47 0.88 2.91
N SER A 49 -12.88 0.10 3.82
CA SER A 49 -13.61 -0.79 4.74
C SER A 49 -14.60 -0.04 5.64
N ASN A 50 -14.33 1.24 5.95
CA ASN A 50 -15.21 2.06 6.78
C ASN A 50 -16.24 2.90 5.98
N SER A 51 -16.17 2.89 4.65
CA SER A 51 -17.11 3.62 3.78
C SER A 51 -18.49 2.96 3.70
N ASN A 52 -19.52 3.71 3.28
CA ASN A 52 -20.88 3.19 3.05
C ASN A 52 -21.10 2.62 1.64
N ILE A 53 -20.05 2.10 1.00
CA ILE A 53 -20.12 1.56 -0.37
C ILE A 53 -20.69 0.14 -0.37
N SER A 54 -21.24 -0.33 -1.50
CA SER A 54 -21.80 -1.68 -1.63
C SER A 54 -20.78 -2.79 -1.30
N THR A 55 -21.25 -3.88 -0.69
CA THR A 55 -20.38 -4.95 -0.16
C THR A 55 -19.57 -5.64 -1.24
N GLY A 56 -20.14 -5.86 -2.43
CA GLY A 56 -19.42 -6.50 -3.54
C GLY A 56 -18.26 -5.65 -4.06
N TYR A 57 -18.49 -4.35 -4.22
CA TYR A 57 -17.45 -3.41 -4.62
C TYR A 57 -16.39 -3.26 -3.52
N LYS A 58 -16.78 -3.36 -2.24
CA LYS A 58 -15.86 -3.40 -1.10
C LYS A 58 -14.87 -4.55 -1.14
N ILE A 59 -15.36 -5.75 -1.41
CA ILE A 59 -14.52 -6.95 -1.44
C ILE A 59 -13.56 -6.87 -2.63
N GLY A 60 -14.04 -6.50 -3.82
CA GLY A 60 -13.23 -6.40 -5.04
C GLY A 60 -12.06 -5.42 -4.91
N LEU A 61 -12.33 -4.19 -4.48
CA LEU A 61 -11.27 -3.18 -4.33
C LEU A 61 -10.31 -3.50 -3.18
N THR A 62 -10.78 -4.12 -2.09
CA THR A 62 -9.88 -4.56 -1.01
C THR A 62 -8.89 -5.60 -1.53
N ALA A 63 -9.36 -6.57 -2.33
CA ALA A 63 -8.48 -7.57 -2.96
C ALA A 63 -7.46 -6.92 -3.91
N ILE A 64 -7.90 -5.94 -4.72
CA ILE A 64 -7.00 -5.18 -5.60
C ILE A 64 -5.93 -4.45 -4.79
N PHE A 65 -6.30 -3.73 -3.71
CA PHE A 65 -5.34 -2.99 -2.88
C PHE A 65 -4.37 -3.88 -2.12
N ILE A 66 -4.78 -5.08 -1.71
CA ILE A 66 -3.87 -6.07 -1.15
C ILE A 66 -2.85 -6.51 -2.20
N LEU A 67 -3.31 -6.82 -3.42
CA LEU A 67 -2.45 -7.29 -4.49
C LEU A 67 -1.47 -6.21 -4.96
N THR A 68 -1.94 -4.97 -5.17
CA THR A 68 -1.07 -3.84 -5.52
C THR A 68 -0.13 -3.47 -4.37
N GLY A 69 -0.58 -3.57 -3.11
CA GLY A 69 0.26 -3.43 -1.93
C GLY A 69 1.43 -4.41 -1.91
N LEU A 70 1.17 -5.69 -2.18
CA LEU A 70 2.22 -6.72 -2.27
C LEU A 70 3.20 -6.43 -3.41
N ILE A 71 2.71 -6.03 -4.58
CA ILE A 71 3.57 -5.67 -5.73
C ILE A 71 4.48 -4.49 -5.36
N LYS A 72 3.95 -3.44 -4.73
CA LYS A 72 4.74 -2.29 -4.28
C LYS A 72 5.83 -2.70 -3.29
N ILE A 73 5.52 -3.58 -2.34
CA ILE A 73 6.51 -4.10 -1.39
C ILE A 73 7.65 -4.80 -2.13
N VAL A 74 7.35 -5.69 -3.08
CA VAL A 74 8.37 -6.38 -3.88
C VAL A 74 9.22 -5.38 -4.67
N PHE A 75 8.59 -4.37 -5.29
CA PHE A 75 9.32 -3.35 -6.05
C PHE A 75 10.23 -2.52 -5.15
N CYS A 76 9.75 -2.07 -3.98
CA CYS A 76 10.56 -1.32 -3.03
C CYS A 76 11.73 -2.14 -2.48
N LEU A 77 11.52 -3.44 -2.22
CA LEU A 77 12.58 -4.35 -1.76
C LEU A 77 13.70 -4.52 -2.80
N VAL A 78 13.34 -4.74 -4.07
CA VAL A 78 14.30 -5.05 -5.16
C VAL A 78 14.89 -3.78 -5.80
N SER A 79 14.28 -2.62 -5.55
CA SER A 79 14.72 -1.35 -6.14
C SER A 79 16.14 -0.95 -5.75
N SER A 80 16.81 -0.19 -6.62
CA SER A 80 18.06 0.46 -6.26
C SER A 80 17.80 1.50 -5.15
N PRO A 81 18.76 1.75 -4.24
CA PRO A 81 18.59 2.69 -3.14
C PRO A 81 18.62 4.17 -3.56
N GLN A 82 18.42 4.45 -4.85
CA GLN A 82 18.51 5.76 -5.47
C GLN A 82 17.13 6.12 -6.03
N LEU A 83 16.74 7.39 -5.89
CA LEU A 83 15.49 7.91 -6.47
C LEU A 83 15.60 8.16 -7.97
N GLN A 84 16.78 8.58 -8.43
CA GLN A 84 17.02 8.91 -9.84
C GLN A 84 17.12 7.63 -10.67
N ASP A 85 16.51 7.66 -11.87
CA ASP A 85 16.53 6.58 -12.87
C ASP A 85 16.08 5.21 -12.37
N ASN A 86 15.20 5.20 -11.36
CA ASN A 86 14.68 3.98 -10.75
C ASN A 86 13.31 3.60 -11.33
N PHE A 87 13.33 2.78 -12.38
CA PHE A 87 12.11 2.30 -13.05
C PHE A 87 11.14 1.56 -12.11
N LEU A 88 11.65 0.86 -11.09
CA LEU A 88 10.79 0.19 -10.11
C LEU A 88 10.06 1.22 -9.23
N MET A 89 10.73 2.29 -8.80
CA MET A 89 10.08 3.38 -8.07
C MET A 89 9.07 4.15 -8.93
N ILE A 90 9.36 4.37 -10.21
CA ILE A 90 8.38 4.93 -11.16
C ILE A 90 7.14 4.02 -11.26
N SER A 91 7.36 2.70 -11.28
CA SER A 91 6.26 1.73 -11.31
C SER A 91 5.43 1.76 -10.02
N VAL A 92 6.08 1.92 -8.85
CA VAL A 92 5.39 2.14 -7.56
C VAL A 92 4.52 3.39 -7.61
N LEU A 93 5.03 4.50 -8.14
CA LEU A 93 4.25 5.73 -8.32
C LEU A 93 3.05 5.52 -9.25
N GLY A 94 3.22 4.75 -10.34
CA GLY A 94 2.12 4.38 -11.23
C GLY A 94 1.02 3.58 -10.53
N ILE A 95 1.41 2.62 -9.68
CA ILE A 95 0.47 1.85 -8.86
C ILE A 95 -0.25 2.76 -7.86
N LEU A 96 0.45 3.67 -7.19
CA LEU A 96 -0.17 4.63 -6.27
C LEU A 96 -1.18 5.53 -6.98
N ALA A 97 -0.84 6.02 -8.17
CA ALA A 97 -1.76 6.81 -8.99
C ALA A 97 -3.01 6.00 -9.36
N PHE A 98 -2.85 4.74 -9.77
CA PHE A 98 -3.96 3.83 -10.05
C PHE A 98 -4.85 3.63 -8.83
N GLU A 99 -4.28 3.33 -7.65
CA GLU A 99 -5.05 3.15 -6.41
C GLU A 99 -5.87 4.39 -6.05
N ILE A 100 -5.29 5.59 -6.19
CA ILE A 100 -5.99 6.86 -5.97
C ILE A 100 -7.17 7.00 -6.94
N THR A 101 -6.99 6.70 -8.23
CA THR A 101 -8.09 6.77 -9.21
C THR A 101 -9.22 5.80 -8.88
N CYS A 102 -8.89 4.58 -8.45
CA CYS A 102 -9.87 3.62 -7.98
C CYS A 102 -10.69 4.17 -6.80
N ILE A 103 -10.03 4.80 -5.83
CA ILE A 103 -10.71 5.41 -4.68
C ILE A 103 -11.62 6.56 -5.09
N ILE A 104 -11.16 7.45 -5.97
CA ILE A 104 -11.97 8.55 -6.47
C ILE A 104 -13.22 7.99 -7.17
N SER A 105 -13.06 6.96 -8.00
CA SER A 105 -14.18 6.30 -8.67
C SER A 105 -15.19 5.69 -7.68
N ALA A 106 -14.68 5.06 -6.62
CA ALA A 106 -15.46 4.45 -5.55
C ALA A 106 -16.34 5.49 -4.81
N PHE A 107 -15.76 6.61 -4.43
CA PHE A 107 -16.47 7.69 -3.76
C PHE A 107 -17.43 8.44 -4.68
N THR A 108 -17.10 8.53 -5.98
CA THR A 108 -18.00 9.11 -6.98
C THR A 108 -19.27 8.27 -7.12
N MET A 109 -19.15 6.94 -7.17
CA MET A 109 -20.31 6.03 -7.25
C MET A 109 -21.25 6.16 -6.04
N ARG A 110 -20.72 6.40 -4.84
CA ARG A 110 -21.52 6.67 -3.64
C ARG A 110 -22.43 7.90 -3.79
N LYS A 111 -22.05 8.90 -4.60
CA LYS A 111 -22.87 10.10 -4.82
C LYS A 111 -24.11 9.82 -5.68
N PHE A 112 -24.12 8.71 -6.42
CA PHE A 112 -25.19 8.34 -7.36
C PHE A 112 -26.05 7.16 -6.89
N SER A 113 -25.77 6.57 -5.72
CA SER A 113 -26.61 5.55 -5.05
C SER A 113 -27.40 6.14 -3.90
#